data_AF-W6RII8-F1
#
_entry.id   AF-W6RII8-F1
#
_cell.length_a   1.000
_cell.length_b   1.000
_cell.length_c   1.000
_cell.angle_alpha   90.00
_cell.angle_beta   90.00
_cell.angle_gamma   90.00
#
_symmetry.space_group_name_H-M   'P 1'
#
loop_
_entity.id
_entity.type
_entity.pdbx_description
1 polymer ?
#
loop_
_entity_poly.entity_id
_entity_poly.type
_entity_poly.pdbx_seq_one_letter_code
_entity_poly.pdbx_strand_id
1 'polypeptide(L)'
;MRIGTPEIYNQVERLDEVAEAICIGQDWDDDVRVILFVRLGPGLALDADLEKKIKSKIHTGASPRHVLAKVTQVADIPRTSGKIVELAVREVVHGGQ
;
A
#
# COMPACT_ATOMS: atom_id res chain seq x y z
N MET A 1 -12.56 0.90 13.03
CA MET A 1 -11.20 1.45 12.88
C MET A 1 -11.05 1.92 11.44
N ARG A 2 -10.98 3.24 11.21
CA ARG A 2 -10.67 3.77 9.87
C ARG A 2 -9.20 3.45 9.59
N ILE A 3 -8.90 2.48 8.75
CA ILE A 3 -7.53 2.25 8.26
C ILE A 3 -7.27 3.26 7.15
N GLY A 4 -7.31 4.53 7.53
CA GLY A 4 -6.58 5.57 6.82
C GLY A 4 -5.36 5.82 7.66
N THR A 5 -4.19 5.40 7.20
CA THR A 5 -2.91 5.80 7.80
C THR A 5 -2.40 6.95 6.93
N PRO A 6 -2.92 8.18 7.09
CA PRO A 6 -2.45 9.34 6.31
C PRO A 6 -0.93 9.53 6.43
N GLU A 7 -0.34 9.07 7.53
CA GLU A 7 1.10 9.00 7.75
C GLU A 7 1.81 8.14 6.70
N ILE A 8 1.27 6.99 6.31
CA ILE A 8 1.88 6.11 5.30
C ILE A 8 1.82 6.78 3.92
N TYR A 9 0.65 7.29 3.54
CA TYR A 9 0.47 7.97 2.24
C TYR A 9 1.44 9.15 2.10
N ASN A 10 1.54 10.00 3.12
CA ASN A 10 2.45 11.13 3.11
C ASN A 10 3.93 10.74 2.97
N GLN A 11 4.35 9.56 3.44
CA GLN A 11 5.72 9.08 3.22
C GLN A 11 5.94 8.52 1.82
N VAL A 12 4.94 7.81 1.28
CA VAL A 12 5.04 7.09 0.01
C VAL A 12 4.84 8.03 -1.18
N GLU A 13 3.88 8.95 -1.11
CA GLU A 13 3.61 9.95 -2.16
C GLU A 13 4.74 10.97 -2.34
N ARG A 14 5.74 10.96 -1.45
CA ARG A 14 6.98 11.74 -1.59
C ARG A 14 8.06 11.06 -2.44
N LEU A 15 7.83 9.83 -2.87
CA LEU A 15 8.74 9.09 -3.73
C LEU A 15 8.33 9.33 -5.18
N ASP A 16 9.23 9.88 -5.99
CA ASP A 16 9.00 10.16 -7.42
C ASP A 16 8.63 8.88 -8.20
N GLU A 17 9.11 7.73 -7.73
CA GLU A 17 8.80 6.44 -8.33
C GLU A 17 7.32 6.01 -8.18
N VAL A 18 6.61 6.54 -7.18
CA VAL A 18 5.25 6.13 -6.84
C VAL A 18 4.24 7.12 -7.40
N ALA A 19 3.44 6.66 -8.36
CA ALA A 19 2.38 7.45 -8.96
C ALA A 19 1.10 7.47 -8.12
N GLU A 20 0.75 6.35 -7.48
CA GLU A 20 -0.42 6.25 -6.61
C GLU A 20 -0.22 5.14 -5.57
N ALA A 21 -0.83 5.29 -4.40
CA ALA A 21 -0.72 4.32 -3.32
C ALA A 21 -2.05 4.15 -2.57
N ILE A 22 -2.33 2.91 -2.15
CA ILE A 22 -3.46 2.59 -1.27
C ILE A 22 -3.02 1.56 -0.21
N CYS A 23 -3.36 1.81 1.05
CA CYS A 23 -3.24 0.87 2.15
C CYS A 23 -4.58 0.23 2.45
N ILE A 24 -4.58 -1.05 2.76
CA ILE A 24 -5.72 -1.74 3.37
C ILE A 24 -5.26 -2.49 4.62
N GLY A 25 -6.16 -2.65 5.58
CA GLY A 25 -6.02 -3.69 6.59
C GLY A 25 -6.55 -5.01 6.05
N GLN A 26 -5.78 -6.08 6.25
CA GLN A 26 -6.21 -7.44 6.00
C GLN A 26 -6.22 -8.19 7.34
N ASP A 27 -7.35 -8.79 7.66
CA ASP A 27 -7.46 -9.76 8.75
C ASP A 27 -6.54 -10.95 8.46
N TRP A 28 -5.59 -11.24 9.34
CA TRP A 28 -4.56 -12.28 9.19
C TRP A 28 -4.14 -12.83 10.56
N ASP A 29 -4.30 -14.13 10.77
CA ASP A 29 -3.84 -14.85 11.97
C ASP A 29 -4.31 -14.19 13.29
N ASP A 30 -5.62 -13.95 13.41
CA ASP A 30 -6.27 -13.23 14.54
C ASP A 30 -5.82 -11.77 14.74
N ASP A 31 -4.97 -11.23 13.84
CA ASP A 31 -4.48 -9.85 13.85
C ASP A 31 -4.89 -9.09 12.57
N VAL A 32 -4.54 -7.81 12.48
CA VAL A 32 -4.80 -6.97 11.30
C VAL A 32 -3.48 -6.46 10.75
N ARG A 33 -3.09 -6.98 9.59
CA ARG A 33 -1.88 -6.52 8.89
C ARG A 33 -2.20 -5.42 7.89
N VAL A 34 -1.28 -4.47 7.73
CA VAL A 34 -1.40 -3.43 6.71
C VAL A 34 -0.70 -3.86 5.43
N ILE A 35 -1.41 -3.85 4.31
CA ILE A 35 -0.86 -4.07 2.97
C ILE A 35 -0.90 -2.77 2.19
N LEU A 36 0.24 -2.37 1.65
CA LEU A 36 0.39 -1.22 0.76
C LEU A 36 0.43 -1.70 -0.69
N PHE A 37 -0.52 -1.24 -1.48
CA PHE A 37 -0.48 -1.33 -2.92
C PHE A 37 0.10 -0.05 -3.49
N VAL A 38 1.05 -0.19 -4.41
CA VAL A 38 1.66 0.93 -5.11
C VAL A 38 1.46 0.76 -6.62
N ARG A 39 1.06 1.83 -7.27
CA ARG A 39 1.19 2.00 -8.71
C ARG A 39 2.42 2.85 -8.95
N LEU A 40 3.37 2.32 -9.69
CA LEU A 40 4.60 3.04 -10.02
C LEU A 40 4.44 3.87 -11.29
N GLY A 41 5.36 4.81 -11.48
CA GLY A 41 5.49 5.56 -12.73
C GLY A 41 5.68 4.64 -13.95
N PRO A 42 5.39 5.14 -15.16
CA PRO A 42 5.49 4.36 -16.38
C PRO A 42 6.92 3.84 -16.59
N GLY A 43 7.05 2.54 -16.89
CA GLY A 43 8.35 1.89 -17.12
C GLY A 43 9.08 1.48 -15.83
N LEU A 44 8.51 1.74 -14.64
CA LEU A 44 9.07 1.31 -13.37
C LEU A 44 8.46 -0.01 -12.89
N ALA A 45 9.29 -0.81 -12.23
CA ALA A 45 8.90 -2.05 -11.56
C ALA A 45 9.33 -2.00 -10.10
N LEU A 46 8.55 -2.64 -9.25
CA LEU A 46 8.85 -2.78 -7.83
C LEU A 46 9.92 -3.85 -7.67
N ASP A 47 11.17 -3.40 -7.64
CA ASP A 47 12.32 -4.22 -7.30
C ASP A 47 12.59 -4.20 -5.78
N ALA A 48 13.44 -5.11 -5.30
CA ALA A 48 13.88 -5.19 -3.91
C ALA A 48 14.45 -3.88 -3.37
N ASP A 49 15.19 -3.11 -4.17
CA ASP A 49 15.73 -1.82 -3.72
C ASP A 49 14.61 -0.80 -3.45
N LEU A 50 13.68 -0.65 -4.39
CA LEU A 50 12.54 0.25 -4.25
C LEU A 50 11.62 -0.18 -3.11
N GLU A 51 11.38 -1.48 -2.96
CA GLU A 51 10.61 -2.02 -1.83
C GLU A 51 11.26 -1.65 -0.49
N LYS A 52 12.58 -1.82 -0.38
CA LYS A 52 13.34 -1.45 0.83
C LYS A 52 13.29 0.04 1.10
N LYS A 53 13.42 0.88 0.05
CA LYS A 53 13.29 2.34 0.14
C LYS A 53 11.93 2.75 0.69
N ILE A 54 10.85 2.19 0.16
CA ILE A 54 9.46 2.42 0.60
C ILE A 54 9.31 2.02 2.07
N LYS A 55 9.69 0.78 2.43
CA LYS A 55 9.59 0.28 3.81
C LYS A 55 10.39 1.16 4.79
N SER A 56 11.61 1.54 4.42
CA SER A 56 12.45 2.40 5.25
C SER A 56 11.82 3.78 5.47
N LYS A 57 11.28 4.39 4.41
CA LYS A 57 10.65 5.71 4.50
C LYS A 57 9.47 5.71 5.47
N ILE A 58 8.63 4.70 5.36
CA ILE A 58 7.46 4.50 6.22
C ILE A 58 7.90 4.24 7.65
N HIS A 59 8.88 3.34 7.86
CA HIS A 59 9.39 3.04 9.19
C HIS A 59 9.97 4.27 9.91
N THR A 60 10.65 5.16 9.17
CA THR A 60 11.20 6.41 9.74
C THR A 60 10.16 7.52 9.94
N GLY A 61 9.05 7.47 9.22
CA GLY A 61 8.13 8.60 9.08
C GLY A 61 6.68 8.33 9.52
N ALA A 62 6.38 7.11 9.95
CA ALA A 62 5.06 6.70 10.44
C ALA A 62 5.16 6.05 11.83
N SER A 63 4.05 6.10 12.58
CA SER A 63 3.98 5.52 13.92
C SER A 63 4.15 3.99 13.92
N PRO A 64 4.90 3.41 14.89
CA PRO A 64 5.22 1.97 14.95
C PRO A 64 4.00 1.06 15.21
N ARG A 65 2.83 1.65 15.51
CA ARG A 65 1.59 0.92 15.80
C ARG A 65 0.98 0.23 14.59
N HIS A 66 1.43 0.55 13.37
CA HIS A 66 1.00 -0.10 12.14
C HIS A 66 2.23 -0.52 11.34
N VAL A 67 2.84 -1.65 11.68
CA VAL A 67 3.91 -2.22 10.86
C VAL A 67 3.31 -2.71 9.55
N LEU A 68 3.84 -2.17 8.47
CA LEU A 68 3.44 -2.51 7.12
C LEU A 68 3.95 -3.91 6.79
N ALA A 69 3.04 -4.84 6.56
CA ALA A 69 3.37 -6.25 6.40
C ALA A 69 3.81 -6.60 4.98
N LYS A 70 3.25 -5.92 3.97
CA LYS A 70 3.54 -6.22 2.57
C LYS A 70 3.39 -4.98 1.68
N VAL A 71 4.31 -4.83 0.73
CA VAL A 71 4.21 -3.87 -0.37
C VAL A 71 3.94 -4.67 -1.64
N THR A 72 3.04 -4.22 -2.50
CA THR A 72 2.69 -4.94 -3.73
C THR A 72 2.45 -3.95 -4.86
N GLN A 73 3.12 -4.16 -5.99
CA GLN A 73 2.86 -3.38 -7.18
C GLN A 73 1.55 -3.82 -7.84
N VAL A 74 0.74 -2.86 -8.26
CA VAL A 74 -0.46 -3.09 -9.08
C VAL A 74 -0.36 -2.30 -10.38
N ALA A 75 -0.98 -2.84 -11.43
CA ALA A 75 -1.09 -2.15 -12.71
C ALA A 75 -2.00 -0.91 -12.60
N ASP A 76 -3.08 -1.03 -11.83
CA ASP A 76 -4.03 0.04 -11.58
C ASP A 76 -4.73 -0.15 -10.22
N ILE A 77 -5.19 0.95 -9.60
CA ILE A 77 -5.93 0.90 -8.34
C ILE A 77 -7.42 1.10 -8.66
N PRO A 78 -8.27 0.08 -8.45
CA PRO A 78 -9.67 0.15 -8.85
C PRO A 78 -10.43 1.22 -8.05
N ARG A 79 -11.17 2.07 -8.76
CA ARG A 79 -12.06 3.12 -8.22
C ARG A 79 -13.49 2.88 -8.67
N THR A 80 -14.47 3.07 -7.79
CA THR A 80 -15.90 3.14 -8.18
C THR A 80 -16.43 4.54 -7.88
N SER A 81 -17.11 5.18 -8.85
CA SER A 81 -17.65 6.55 -8.74
C SER A 81 -16.71 7.57 -8.07
N GLY A 82 -15.42 7.56 -8.45
CA GLY A 82 -14.42 8.50 -7.95
C GLY A 82 -13.89 8.22 -6.53
N LYS A 83 -14.31 7.13 -5.87
CA LYS A 83 -13.81 6.70 -4.58
C LYS A 83 -13.07 5.37 -4.70
N ILE A 84 -11.97 5.28 -3.97
CA ILE A 84 -11.23 4.04 -3.77
C ILE A 84 -12.13 3.07 -3.00
N VAL A 85 -12.31 1.85 -3.51
CA VAL A 85 -13.15 0.82 -2.88
C VAL A 85 -12.27 -0.17 -2.16
N GLU A 86 -12.23 -0.07 -0.83
CA GLU A 86 -11.50 -1.02 0.03
C GLU A 86 -11.88 -2.48 -0.28
N LEU A 87 -13.15 -2.76 -0.62
CA LEU A 87 -13.62 -4.08 -1.01
C LEU A 87 -13.00 -4.59 -2.33
N ALA A 88 -12.86 -3.73 -3.35
CA ALA A 88 -12.27 -4.12 -4.63
C ALA A 88 -10.78 -4.44 -4.48
N VAL A 89 -10.09 -3.73 -3.58
CA VAL A 89 -8.67 -3.98 -3.30
C VAL A 89 -8.52 -5.28 -2.48
N ARG A 90 -9.42 -5.56 -1.53
CA ARG A 90 -9.47 -6.85 -0.81
C ARG A 90 -9.61 -8.04 -1.76
N GLU A 91 -10.43 -7.92 -2.79
CA GLU A 91 -10.58 -8.98 -3.81
C GLU A 91 -9.29 -9.23 -4.61
N VAL A 92 -8.51 -8.19 -4.93
CA VAL A 92 -7.18 -8.33 -5.55
C VAL A 92 -6.21 -9.09 -4.62
N VAL A 93 -6.36 -8.93 -3.29
CA VAL A 93 -5.52 -9.63 -2.30
C VAL A 93 -5.93 -11.10 -2.14
N HIS A 94 -7.22 -11.42 -2.26
CA HIS A 94 -7.77 -12.76 -2.05
C HIS A 94 -7.85 -13.61 -3.33
N GLY A 95 -7.90 -12.99 -4.52
CA GLY A 95 -8.08 -13.66 -5.81
C GLY A 95 -6.82 -14.26 -6.45
N GLY A 96 -5.69 -14.27 -5.75
CA GLY A 96 -4.46 -14.93 -6.20
C GLY A 96 -4.23 -16.24 -5.46
N GLN A 97 -5.02 -17.27 -5.78
CA GLN A 97 -4.63 -18.67 -5.58
C GLN A 97 -3.94 -19.20 -6.83
#